data_AF-A0A1B3PDL2-F1
#
_entry.id   AF-A0A1B3PDL2-F1
#
_cell.length_a   1.000
_cell.length_b   1.000
_cell.length_c   1.000
_cell.angle_alpha   90.00
_cell.angle_beta   90.00
_cell.angle_gamma   90.00
#
_symmetry.space_group_name_H-M   'P 1'
#
loop_
_entity.id
_entity.type
_entity.pdbx_description
1 polymer ?
#
loop_
_entity_poly.entity_id
_entity_poly.type
_entity_poly.pdbx_seq_one_letter_code
_entity_poly.pdbx_strand_id
1 'polypeptide(L)'
;MLRVFRSISRHLKPKVEHARCYSIELQSKTTSLLENNEKRRKMIELEVDIMRQEGRKVPSGLSSIEMERLLELPSVSARRRYLTFLFLCEMTALNLKKKKELKQIEREQRLAELREKEKEMHIVYGLGRNSMFLKIYETTMNLWHNNKLTRAMQFSQKLVIDCSYDEYMTFRESDNCAKQLVYAFATNRLHDQPFDLHFCNLDTQNSKSGKKLLNAIPTMYNPDFPMNVHKESYTDIFDKEKLVYLTPHCKNELIEYNHDDIYIVGAMVDKAHNDPLSLAKAKRLGLRMAKLPLDKFLDWGIGGKSLTINQMIEIMLDMRATNDWNEALKHVPRRKLFNESLNQTHKIKIKQPLYQTPKGRVVIKDHCKFRYHCGSLWRMKQIEQESCS
;
A
#
# COMPACT_ATOMS: atom_id res chain seq x y z
N MET A 1 45.73 -32.35 -55.73
CA MET A 1 45.80 -31.54 -54.48
C MET A 1 44.71 -31.98 -53.50
N LEU A 2 44.90 -33.17 -52.94
CA LEU A 2 44.06 -33.79 -51.91
C LEU A 2 45.01 -34.09 -50.75
N ARG A 3 45.05 -33.25 -49.70
CA ARG A 3 45.69 -33.48 -48.37
C ARG A 3 45.86 -32.17 -47.57
N VAL A 4 44.79 -31.51 -47.08
CA VAL A 4 44.92 -30.57 -45.93
C VAL A 4 43.62 -30.39 -45.11
N PHE A 5 42.74 -31.39 -45.00
CA PHE A 5 41.55 -31.27 -44.14
C PHE A 5 41.28 -32.51 -43.28
N ARG A 6 42.32 -33.04 -42.65
CA ARG A 6 42.21 -34.07 -41.59
C ARG A 6 43.30 -33.87 -40.55
N SER A 7 43.18 -32.87 -39.65
CA SER A 7 44.05 -32.85 -38.46
C SER A 7 43.63 -32.01 -37.25
N ILE A 8 42.42 -31.42 -37.17
CA ILE A 8 42.02 -30.72 -35.91
C ILE A 8 40.53 -30.98 -35.61
N SER A 9 40.15 -32.25 -35.48
CA SER A 9 38.81 -32.62 -34.99
C SER A 9 38.86 -33.85 -34.09
N ARG A 10 39.87 -33.92 -33.20
CA ARG A 10 39.96 -35.02 -32.23
C ARG A 10 40.04 -34.63 -30.76
N HIS A 11 40.20 -33.37 -30.38
CA HIS A 11 40.25 -33.00 -28.96
C HIS A 11 39.33 -31.81 -28.69
N LEU A 12 38.09 -32.13 -28.32
CA LEU A 12 37.17 -31.40 -27.44
C LEU A 12 35.79 -32.05 -27.57
N LYS A 13 35.68 -33.30 -27.11
CA LYS A 13 34.36 -33.76 -26.62
C LYS A 13 34.10 -32.93 -25.37
N PRO A 14 33.01 -32.15 -25.24
CA PRO A 14 32.66 -31.57 -23.96
C PRO A 14 32.57 -32.71 -22.95
N LYS A 15 33.17 -32.57 -21.77
CA LYS A 15 33.08 -33.56 -20.68
C LYS A 15 31.61 -33.74 -20.28
N VAL A 16 30.90 -34.65 -20.94
CA VAL A 16 29.48 -34.96 -20.70
C VAL A 16 29.28 -35.51 -19.27
N GLU A 17 30.32 -36.06 -18.65
CA GLU A 17 30.28 -36.59 -17.28
C GLU A 17 30.19 -35.50 -16.21
N HIS A 18 30.82 -34.33 -16.41
CA HIS A 18 30.74 -33.25 -15.40
C HIS A 18 29.37 -32.55 -15.39
N ALA A 19 28.72 -32.39 -16.54
CA ALA A 19 27.36 -31.85 -16.62
C ALA A 19 26.33 -32.80 -15.98
N ARG A 20 26.51 -34.12 -16.12
CA ARG A 20 25.66 -35.13 -15.47
C ARG A 20 25.83 -35.12 -13.95
N CYS A 21 27.05 -35.10 -13.42
CA CYS A 21 27.28 -35.02 -11.96
C CYS A 21 26.71 -33.75 -11.34
N TYR A 22 26.87 -32.57 -11.98
CA TYR A 22 26.29 -31.32 -11.48
C TYR A 22 24.76 -31.35 -11.49
N SER A 23 24.16 -31.96 -12.53
CA SER A 23 22.70 -32.13 -12.61
C SER A 23 22.15 -33.11 -11.56
N ILE A 24 22.89 -34.17 -11.22
CA ILE A 24 22.49 -35.16 -10.20
C ILE A 24 22.62 -34.56 -8.79
N GLU A 25 23.65 -33.75 -8.52
CA GLU A 25 23.79 -33.03 -7.24
C GLU A 25 22.76 -31.91 -7.07
N LEU A 26 22.40 -31.20 -8.14
CA LEU A 26 21.28 -30.26 -8.12
C LEU A 26 19.95 -30.98 -7.90
N GLN A 27 19.73 -32.11 -8.58
CA GLN A 27 18.55 -32.94 -8.41
C GLN A 27 18.44 -33.49 -6.98
N SER A 28 19.54 -33.98 -6.40
CA SER A 28 19.58 -34.50 -5.02
C SER A 28 19.43 -33.40 -3.95
N LYS A 29 19.97 -32.20 -4.20
CA LYS A 29 19.71 -31.02 -3.36
C LYS A 29 18.25 -30.56 -3.47
N THR A 30 17.65 -30.58 -4.67
CA THR A 30 16.23 -30.24 -4.82
C THR A 30 15.32 -31.27 -4.18
N THR A 31 15.59 -32.58 -4.31
CA THR A 31 14.76 -33.62 -3.69
C THR A 31 14.87 -33.59 -2.17
N SER A 32 16.07 -33.40 -1.60
CA SER A 32 16.23 -33.25 -0.15
C SER A 32 15.57 -31.99 0.41
N LEU A 33 15.60 -30.86 -0.31
CA LEU A 33 14.87 -29.64 0.07
C LEU A 33 13.35 -29.81 -0.04
N LEU A 34 12.86 -30.52 -1.05
CA LEU A 34 11.45 -30.83 -1.24
C LEU A 34 10.91 -31.75 -0.14
N GLU A 35 11.64 -32.83 0.20
CA GLU A 35 11.28 -33.72 1.31
C GLU A 35 11.26 -32.99 2.65
N ASN A 36 12.19 -32.07 2.88
CA ASN A 36 12.24 -31.28 4.10
C ASN A 36 11.07 -30.27 4.16
N ASN A 37 10.67 -29.70 3.02
CA ASN A 37 9.50 -28.83 2.93
C ASN A 37 8.19 -29.60 3.13
N GLU A 38 8.05 -30.82 2.63
CA GLU A 38 6.88 -31.66 2.87
C GLU A 38 6.74 -32.06 4.35
N LYS A 39 7.84 -32.45 4.99
CA LYS A 39 7.86 -32.71 6.44
C LYS A 39 7.46 -31.47 7.23
N ARG A 40 8.00 -30.31 6.86
CA ARG A 40 7.67 -29.03 7.49
C ARG A 40 6.20 -28.65 7.25
N ARG A 41 5.65 -28.94 6.07
CA ARG A 41 4.25 -28.71 5.74
C ARG A 41 3.33 -29.54 6.64
N LYS A 42 3.57 -30.85 6.74
CA LYS A 42 2.81 -31.76 7.63
C LYS A 42 2.90 -31.33 9.09
N MET A 43 4.08 -30.88 9.54
CA MET A 43 4.27 -30.34 10.89
C MET A 43 3.41 -29.09 11.12
N ILE A 44 3.37 -28.16 10.17
CA ILE A 44 2.53 -26.96 10.28
C ILE A 44 1.04 -27.31 10.22
N GLU A 45 0.63 -28.27 9.40
CA GLU A 45 -0.77 -28.76 9.37
C GLU A 45 -1.17 -29.32 10.74
N LEU A 46 -0.31 -30.13 11.36
CA LEU A 46 -0.54 -30.63 12.72
C LEU A 46 -0.59 -29.50 13.76
N GLU A 47 0.29 -28.49 13.66
CA GLU A 47 0.23 -27.30 14.53
C GLU A 47 -1.11 -26.57 14.42
N VAL A 48 -1.64 -26.43 13.20
CA VAL A 48 -2.94 -25.79 12.94
C VAL A 48 -4.08 -26.58 13.58
N ASP A 49 -4.06 -27.91 13.47
CA ASP A 49 -5.07 -28.79 14.06
C ASP A 49 -5.03 -28.78 15.59
N ILE A 50 -3.83 -28.79 16.18
CA ILE A 50 -3.66 -28.62 17.64
C ILE A 50 -4.26 -27.27 18.07
N MET A 51 -3.98 -26.18 17.35
CA MET A 51 -4.54 -24.87 17.69
C MET A 51 -6.08 -24.82 17.58
N ARG A 52 -6.67 -25.58 16.64
CA ARG A 52 -8.13 -25.72 16.53
C ARG A 52 -8.71 -26.47 17.72
N GLN A 53 -8.09 -27.58 18.14
CA GLN A 53 -8.51 -28.35 19.31
C GLN A 53 -8.39 -27.55 20.61
N GLU A 54 -7.36 -26.71 20.73
CA GLU A 54 -7.19 -25.77 21.85
C GLU A 54 -8.20 -24.60 21.84
N GLY A 55 -9.08 -24.50 20.85
CA GLY A 55 -10.05 -23.40 20.72
C GLY A 55 -9.40 -22.05 20.40
N ARG A 56 -8.19 -22.03 19.84
CA ARG A 56 -7.56 -20.78 19.41
C ARG A 56 -8.19 -20.27 18.11
N LYS A 57 -7.97 -18.99 17.84
CA LYS A 57 -8.46 -18.28 16.66
C LYS A 57 -7.71 -18.76 15.40
N VAL A 58 -8.28 -19.73 14.71
CA VAL A 58 -7.75 -20.33 13.48
C VAL A 58 -8.84 -20.28 12.40
N PRO A 59 -8.52 -19.92 11.14
CA PRO A 59 -9.51 -19.88 10.07
C PRO A 59 -10.11 -21.26 9.76
N SER A 60 -11.30 -21.25 9.15
CA SER A 60 -12.01 -22.48 8.76
C SER A 60 -11.28 -23.30 7.68
N GLY A 61 -10.60 -22.64 6.76
CA GLY A 61 -9.77 -23.25 5.71
C GLY A 61 -8.51 -22.45 5.41
N LEU A 62 -7.51 -23.11 4.82
CA LEU A 62 -6.26 -22.50 4.37
C LEU A 62 -6.08 -22.75 2.86
N SER A 63 -5.82 -21.69 2.11
CA SER A 63 -5.44 -21.75 0.69
C SER A 63 -3.99 -22.21 0.52
N SER A 64 -3.65 -22.77 -0.65
CA SER A 64 -2.27 -23.15 -1.02
C SER A 64 -1.28 -22.00 -0.82
N ILE A 65 -1.65 -20.76 -1.18
CA ILE A 65 -0.81 -19.56 -1.03
C ILE A 65 -0.60 -19.22 0.45
N GLU A 66 -1.62 -19.41 1.28
CA GLU A 66 -1.54 -19.15 2.72
C GLU A 66 -0.64 -20.18 3.40
N MET A 67 -0.65 -21.42 2.89
CA MET A 67 0.22 -22.49 3.36
C MET A 67 1.69 -22.25 2.99
N GLU A 68 1.97 -21.82 1.75
CA GLU A 68 3.31 -21.38 1.33
C GLU A 68 3.83 -20.25 2.23
N ARG A 69 2.97 -19.28 2.56
CA ARG A 69 3.34 -18.18 3.45
C ARG A 69 3.63 -18.65 4.89
N LEU A 70 2.92 -19.67 5.38
CA LEU A 70 3.21 -20.28 6.69
C LEU A 70 4.58 -20.98 6.70
N LEU A 71 4.98 -21.60 5.59
CA LEU A 71 6.28 -22.23 5.43
C LEU A 71 7.44 -21.22 5.46
N GLU A 72 7.25 -20.02 4.90
CA GLU A 72 8.24 -18.95 4.96
C GLU A 72 8.47 -18.42 6.39
N LEU A 73 7.47 -18.52 7.27
CA LEU A 73 7.56 -17.98 8.63
C LEU A 73 8.45 -18.88 9.53
N PRO A 74 9.50 -18.33 10.15
CA PRO A 74 10.48 -19.13 10.90
C PRO A 74 9.96 -19.58 12.27
N SER A 75 9.10 -18.79 12.93
CA SER A 75 8.69 -19.01 14.32
C SER A 75 7.23 -19.45 14.46
N VAL A 76 6.96 -20.37 15.40
CA VAL A 76 5.60 -20.78 15.82
C VAL A 76 4.75 -19.57 16.22
N SER A 77 5.33 -18.62 16.97
CA SER A 77 4.65 -17.39 17.37
C SER A 77 4.30 -16.49 16.19
N ALA A 78 5.13 -16.48 15.14
CA ALA A 78 4.84 -15.75 13.91
C ALA A 78 3.69 -16.42 13.13
N ARG A 79 3.70 -17.76 13.00
CA ARG A 79 2.61 -18.53 12.40
C ARG A 79 1.29 -18.34 13.14
N ARG A 80 1.30 -18.42 14.47
CA ARG A 80 0.12 -18.17 15.32
C ARG A 80 -0.49 -16.79 15.09
N ARG A 81 0.35 -15.74 15.03
CA ARG A 81 -0.12 -14.37 14.73
C ARG A 81 -0.73 -14.28 13.33
N TYR A 82 -0.16 -14.98 12.36
CA TYR A 82 -0.68 -15.01 10.99
C TYR A 82 -2.03 -15.74 10.90
N LEU A 83 -2.17 -16.91 11.53
CA LEU A 83 -3.44 -17.64 11.61
C LEU A 83 -4.52 -16.82 12.33
N THR A 84 -4.17 -16.15 13.43
CA THR A 84 -5.08 -15.24 14.12
C THR A 84 -5.53 -14.10 13.20
N PHE A 85 -4.61 -13.56 12.40
CA PHE A 85 -4.94 -12.54 11.41
C PHE A 85 -5.89 -13.05 10.33
N LEU A 86 -5.67 -14.26 9.80
CA LEU A 86 -6.58 -14.88 8.82
C LEU A 86 -7.98 -15.09 9.39
N PHE A 87 -8.07 -15.63 10.61
CA PHE A 87 -9.35 -15.79 11.31
C PHE A 87 -10.09 -14.46 11.49
N LEU A 88 -9.38 -13.39 11.90
CA LEU A 88 -9.98 -12.06 12.02
C LEU A 88 -10.46 -11.53 10.68
N CYS A 89 -9.74 -11.78 9.58
CA CYS A 89 -10.17 -11.40 8.24
C CYS A 89 -11.46 -12.16 7.83
N GLU A 90 -11.52 -13.46 8.09
CA GLU A 90 -12.70 -14.29 7.85
C GLU A 90 -13.92 -13.79 8.63
N MET A 91 -13.77 -13.57 9.94
CA MET A 91 -14.84 -13.03 10.78
C MET A 91 -15.29 -11.64 10.34
N THR A 92 -14.35 -10.79 9.91
CA THR A 92 -14.68 -9.48 9.36
C THR A 92 -15.50 -9.61 8.07
N ALA A 93 -15.14 -10.53 7.18
CA ALA A 93 -15.89 -10.80 5.95
C ALA A 93 -17.31 -11.31 6.24
N LEU A 94 -17.48 -12.23 7.20
CA LEU A 94 -18.78 -12.74 7.62
C LEU A 94 -19.65 -11.62 8.23
N ASN A 95 -19.08 -10.78 9.08
CA ASN A 95 -19.80 -9.64 9.67
C ASN A 95 -20.20 -8.61 8.62
N LEU A 96 -19.34 -8.36 7.63
CA LEU A 96 -19.67 -7.49 6.50
C LEU A 96 -20.80 -8.07 5.65
N LYS A 97 -20.82 -9.39 5.42
CA LYS A 97 -21.91 -10.06 4.68
C LYS A 97 -23.24 -9.92 5.42
N LYS A 98 -23.29 -10.25 6.70
CA LYS A 98 -24.48 -10.07 7.55
C LYS A 98 -24.96 -8.61 7.56
N LYS A 99 -24.04 -7.65 7.67
CA LYS A 99 -24.37 -6.22 7.65
C LYS A 99 -24.93 -5.78 6.28
N LYS A 100 -24.42 -6.33 5.17
CA LYS A 100 -24.95 -6.06 3.82
C LYS A 100 -26.37 -6.60 3.66
N GLU A 101 -26.61 -7.83 4.11
CA GLU A 101 -27.95 -8.45 4.08
C GLU A 101 -28.96 -7.62 4.89
N LEU A 102 -28.62 -7.21 6.11
CA LEU A 102 -29.47 -6.34 6.93
C LEU A 102 -29.76 -4.99 6.24
N LYS A 103 -28.74 -4.35 5.68
CA LYS A 103 -28.90 -3.09 4.93
C LYS A 103 -29.73 -3.24 3.66
N GLN A 104 -29.67 -4.40 3.01
CA GLN A 104 -30.46 -4.66 1.83
C GLN A 104 -31.95 -4.76 2.19
N ILE A 105 -32.27 -5.51 3.26
CA ILE A 105 -33.63 -5.61 3.78
C ILE A 105 -34.16 -4.22 4.17
N GLU A 106 -33.38 -3.44 4.92
CA GLU A 106 -33.75 -2.07 5.32
C GLU A 106 -33.98 -1.16 4.10
N ARG A 107 -33.13 -1.26 3.07
CA ARG A 107 -33.28 -0.50 1.82
C ARG A 107 -34.54 -0.90 1.06
N GLU A 108 -34.84 -2.20 0.98
CA GLU A 108 -36.03 -2.71 0.32
C GLU A 108 -37.31 -2.25 1.01
N GLN A 109 -37.36 -2.30 2.35
CA GLN A 109 -38.46 -1.76 3.16
C GLN A 109 -38.65 -0.26 2.92
N ARG A 110 -37.56 0.53 2.99
CA ARG A 110 -37.61 1.98 2.72
C ARG A 110 -38.08 2.30 1.29
N LEU A 111 -37.65 1.52 0.30
CA LEU A 111 -38.11 1.71 -1.08
C LEU A 111 -39.60 1.37 -1.23
N ALA A 112 -40.10 0.34 -0.54
CA ALA A 112 -41.52 0.00 -0.56
C ALA A 112 -42.38 1.10 0.07
N GLU A 113 -41.98 1.64 1.22
CA GLU A 113 -42.66 2.77 1.86
C GLU A 113 -42.70 4.02 0.98
N LEU A 114 -41.58 4.33 0.30
CA LEU A 114 -41.51 5.45 -0.63
C LEU A 114 -42.45 5.23 -1.83
N ARG A 115 -42.51 4.01 -2.39
CA ARG A 115 -43.41 3.69 -3.51
C ARG A 115 -44.88 3.86 -3.15
N GLU A 116 -45.28 3.50 -1.91
CA GLU A 116 -46.66 3.72 -1.47
C GLU A 116 -46.97 5.22 -1.36
N LYS A 117 -46.09 6.03 -0.77
CA LYS A 117 -46.25 7.49 -0.69
C LYS A 117 -46.31 8.17 -2.06
N GLU A 118 -45.53 7.69 -3.01
CA GLU A 118 -45.48 8.24 -4.37
C GLU A 118 -46.80 8.04 -5.15
N LYS A 119 -47.60 7.02 -4.82
CA LYS A 119 -48.92 6.82 -5.46
C LYS A 119 -49.89 7.97 -5.19
N GLU A 120 -49.72 8.66 -4.07
CA GLU A 120 -50.56 9.79 -3.67
C GLU A 120 -50.13 11.13 -4.31
N MET A 121 -48.95 11.17 -4.96
CA MET A 121 -48.38 12.39 -5.52
C MET A 121 -48.59 12.48 -7.03
N HIS A 122 -49.01 13.64 -7.53
CA HIS A 122 -49.20 13.88 -8.97
C HIS A 122 -47.88 13.89 -9.77
N ILE A 123 -46.82 14.54 -9.25
CA ILE A 123 -45.47 14.54 -9.83
C ILE A 123 -44.44 14.41 -8.70
N VAL A 124 -43.52 13.46 -8.85
CA VAL A 124 -42.45 13.21 -7.88
C VAL A 124 -41.12 13.64 -8.50
N TYR A 125 -40.48 14.61 -7.86
CA TYR A 125 -39.14 15.05 -8.22
C TYR A 125 -38.06 14.33 -7.39
N GLY A 126 -36.95 13.95 -8.01
CA GLY A 126 -35.81 13.35 -7.29
C GLY A 126 -34.94 12.39 -8.09
N LEU A 127 -33.93 11.82 -7.42
CA LEU A 127 -32.96 10.92 -8.03
C LEU A 127 -33.64 9.60 -8.45
N GLY A 128 -33.71 9.32 -9.75
CA GLY A 128 -34.45 8.16 -10.30
C GLY A 128 -35.95 8.41 -10.55
N ARG A 129 -36.38 9.68 -10.43
CA ARG A 129 -37.70 10.19 -10.79
C ARG A 129 -37.52 11.36 -11.77
N ASN A 130 -38.51 12.26 -11.87
CA ASN A 130 -38.37 13.46 -12.67
C ASN A 130 -37.28 14.37 -12.05
N SER A 131 -36.24 14.67 -12.82
CA SER A 131 -35.15 15.55 -12.39
C SER A 131 -34.81 16.49 -13.54
N MET A 132 -34.66 17.78 -13.24
CA MET A 132 -34.18 18.76 -14.21
C MET A 132 -32.68 18.58 -14.52
N PHE A 133 -31.95 17.93 -13.62
CA PHE A 133 -30.51 17.70 -13.77
C PHE A 133 -30.21 16.28 -14.26
N LEU A 134 -29.27 16.18 -15.20
CA LEU A 134 -28.70 14.90 -15.63
C LEU A 134 -27.96 14.25 -14.48
N LYS A 135 -28.21 12.95 -14.28
CA LYS A 135 -27.47 12.16 -13.30
C LYS A 135 -26.08 11.87 -13.86
N ILE A 136 -25.05 12.30 -13.13
CA ILE A 136 -23.68 11.89 -13.42
C ILE A 136 -23.48 10.48 -12.84
N TYR A 137 -23.19 9.52 -13.71
CA TYR A 137 -22.91 8.15 -13.31
C TYR A 137 -21.42 7.95 -13.04
N GLU A 138 -21.10 6.94 -12.23
CA GLU A 138 -19.70 6.58 -11.96
C GLU A 138 -18.92 6.26 -13.24
N THR A 139 -19.57 5.69 -14.26
CA THR A 139 -18.97 5.44 -15.58
C THR A 139 -18.55 6.75 -16.25
N THR A 140 -19.41 7.77 -16.21
CA THR A 140 -19.11 9.11 -16.75
C THR A 140 -17.98 9.78 -15.97
N MET A 141 -17.97 9.66 -14.63
CA MET A 141 -16.87 10.16 -13.80
C MET A 141 -15.56 9.44 -14.13
N ASN A 142 -15.61 8.12 -14.29
CA ASN A 142 -14.43 7.32 -14.62
C ASN A 142 -13.85 7.69 -15.99
N LEU A 143 -14.72 7.90 -16.99
CA LEU A 143 -14.34 8.39 -18.30
C LEU A 143 -13.68 9.77 -18.19
N TRP A 144 -14.25 10.68 -17.41
CA TRP A 144 -13.68 12.00 -17.16
C TRP A 144 -12.27 11.93 -16.56
N HIS A 145 -12.10 11.14 -15.50
CA HIS A 145 -10.79 10.94 -14.86
C HIS A 145 -9.77 10.29 -15.79
N ASN A 146 -10.20 9.31 -16.60
CA ASN A 146 -9.33 8.66 -17.56
C ASN A 146 -8.90 9.62 -18.67
N ASN A 147 -9.82 10.41 -19.22
CA ASN A 147 -9.49 11.45 -20.20
C ASN A 147 -8.53 12.50 -19.64
N LYS A 148 -8.66 12.85 -18.35
CA LYS A 148 -7.71 13.74 -17.65
C LYS A 148 -6.30 13.14 -17.65
N LEU A 149 -6.17 11.85 -17.33
CA LEU A 149 -4.89 11.15 -17.35
C LEU A 149 -4.35 11.02 -18.78
N THR A 150 -5.16 10.67 -19.77
CA THR A 150 -4.72 10.61 -21.17
C THR A 150 -4.17 11.95 -21.66
N ARG A 151 -4.80 13.08 -21.26
CA ARG A 151 -4.26 14.42 -21.54
C ARG A 151 -2.93 14.67 -20.83
N ALA A 152 -2.81 14.19 -19.59
CA ALA A 152 -1.56 14.30 -18.83
C ALA A 152 -0.42 13.48 -19.46
N MET A 153 -0.70 12.30 -20.00
CA MET A 153 0.32 11.49 -20.71
C MET A 153 0.91 12.21 -21.93
N GLN A 154 0.18 13.14 -22.54
CA GLN A 154 0.66 13.90 -23.70
C GLN A 154 1.42 15.17 -23.30
N PHE A 155 0.95 15.88 -22.28
CA PHE A 155 1.38 17.27 -22.01
C PHE A 155 1.90 17.52 -20.60
N SER A 156 1.73 16.58 -19.67
CA SER A 156 2.16 16.75 -18.29
C SER A 156 3.64 16.41 -18.09
N GLN A 157 4.20 16.95 -17.01
CA GLN A 157 5.46 16.50 -16.46
C GLN A 157 5.38 15.01 -16.10
N LYS A 158 6.51 14.32 -16.32
CA LYS A 158 6.67 12.89 -16.07
C LYS A 158 7.18 12.66 -14.65
N LEU A 159 6.67 11.62 -14.01
CA LEU A 159 7.09 11.20 -12.68
C LEU A 159 7.26 9.69 -12.67
N VAL A 160 8.44 9.23 -12.25
CA VAL A 160 8.81 7.82 -12.30
C VAL A 160 8.66 7.19 -10.93
N ILE A 161 8.10 5.99 -10.90
CA ILE A 161 8.07 5.11 -9.74
C ILE A 161 8.95 3.90 -10.02
N ASP A 162 10.03 3.73 -9.25
CA ASP A 162 11.02 2.66 -9.42
C ASP A 162 10.64 1.41 -8.61
N CYS A 163 10.18 0.36 -9.30
CA CYS A 163 9.67 -0.88 -8.70
C CYS A 163 10.72 -1.97 -8.46
N SER A 164 12.02 -1.66 -8.48
CA SER A 164 13.09 -2.67 -8.40
C SER A 164 13.41 -3.21 -6.99
N TYR A 165 12.62 -2.88 -5.96
CA TYR A 165 13.00 -3.11 -4.55
C TYR A 165 12.39 -4.36 -3.92
N ASP A 166 11.69 -5.20 -4.70
CA ASP A 166 10.91 -6.31 -4.16
C ASP A 166 11.75 -7.37 -3.43
N GLU A 167 13.01 -7.58 -3.83
CA GLU A 167 13.94 -8.50 -3.17
C GLU A 167 14.30 -8.09 -1.75
N TYR A 168 14.27 -6.78 -1.46
CA TYR A 168 14.61 -6.21 -0.16
C TYR A 168 13.40 -6.10 0.78
N MET A 169 12.20 -6.42 0.29
CA MET A 169 10.96 -6.32 1.06
C MET A 169 10.49 -7.68 1.56
N THR A 170 10.03 -7.72 2.80
CA THR A 170 9.28 -8.87 3.30
C THR A 170 7.94 -9.00 2.58
N PHE A 171 7.30 -10.18 2.59
CA PHE A 171 5.99 -10.37 1.97
C PHE A 171 4.95 -9.33 2.44
N ARG A 172 5.02 -8.93 3.72
CA ARG A 172 4.13 -7.91 4.29
C ARG A 172 4.44 -6.51 3.78
N GLU A 173 5.71 -6.19 3.57
CA GLU A 173 6.14 -4.92 3.00
C GLU A 173 5.80 -4.85 1.51
N SER A 174 6.03 -5.90 0.73
CA SER A 174 5.60 -5.97 -0.67
C SER A 174 4.08 -5.81 -0.83
N ASP A 175 3.26 -6.42 0.04
CA ASP A 175 1.80 -6.23 0.04
C ASP A 175 1.40 -4.79 0.37
N ASN A 176 2.10 -4.13 1.29
CA ASN A 176 1.88 -2.72 1.58
C ASN A 176 2.37 -1.81 0.45
N CYS A 177 3.47 -2.16 -0.21
CA CYS A 177 4.02 -1.44 -1.36
C CYS A 177 2.99 -1.46 -2.50
N ALA A 178 2.48 -2.63 -2.87
CA ALA A 178 1.43 -2.76 -3.89
C ALA A 178 0.20 -1.90 -3.58
N LYS A 179 -0.26 -1.87 -2.33
CA LYS A 179 -1.36 -0.98 -1.91
C LYS A 179 -1.00 0.49 -2.08
N GLN A 180 0.20 0.91 -1.67
CA GLN A 180 0.65 2.29 -1.84
C GLN A 180 0.76 2.70 -3.32
N LEU A 181 1.15 1.78 -4.21
CA LEU A 181 1.16 2.01 -5.66
C LEU A 181 -0.25 2.22 -6.23
N VAL A 182 -1.22 1.42 -5.79
CA VAL A 182 -2.64 1.60 -6.15
C VAL A 182 -3.15 2.95 -5.65
N TYR A 183 -2.85 3.32 -4.40
CA TYR A 183 -3.22 4.64 -3.85
C TYR A 183 -2.55 5.78 -4.62
N ALA A 184 -1.26 5.68 -4.93
CA ALA A 184 -0.53 6.66 -5.73
C ALA A 184 -1.21 6.91 -7.08
N PHE A 185 -1.56 5.83 -7.80
CA PHE A 185 -2.29 5.94 -9.06
C PHE A 185 -3.67 6.58 -8.88
N ALA A 186 -4.43 6.15 -7.88
CA ALA A 186 -5.77 6.69 -7.61
C ALA A 186 -5.73 8.17 -7.22
N THR A 187 -4.79 8.59 -6.38
CA THR A 187 -4.62 9.99 -5.98
C THR A 187 -4.22 10.85 -7.17
N ASN A 188 -3.26 10.40 -7.99
CA ASN A 188 -2.89 11.09 -9.22
C ASN A 188 -4.11 11.26 -10.14
N ARG A 189 -4.87 10.19 -10.36
CA ARG A 189 -6.09 10.19 -11.19
C ARG A 189 -7.16 11.19 -10.74
N LEU A 190 -7.27 11.40 -9.42
CA LEU A 190 -8.24 12.33 -8.84
C LEU A 190 -7.74 13.78 -8.85
N HIS A 191 -6.43 14.00 -8.82
CA HIS A 191 -5.84 15.33 -8.78
C HIS A 191 -6.23 16.19 -10.00
N ASP A 192 -6.22 17.52 -9.84
CA ASP A 192 -6.57 18.45 -10.91
C ASP A 192 -5.46 18.60 -11.93
N GLN A 193 -4.21 18.53 -11.48
CA GLN A 193 -3.02 18.52 -12.31
C GLN A 193 -2.26 17.19 -12.11
N PRO A 194 -2.72 16.08 -12.71
CA PRO A 194 -2.04 14.80 -12.60
C PRO A 194 -0.68 14.81 -13.32
N PHE A 195 0.27 14.04 -12.81
CA PHE A 195 1.49 13.67 -13.54
C PHE A 195 1.22 12.60 -14.59
N ASP A 196 2.11 12.54 -15.57
CA ASP A 196 2.33 11.33 -16.36
C ASP A 196 3.17 10.33 -15.52
N LEU A 197 2.49 9.38 -14.88
CA LEU A 197 3.12 8.40 -13.98
C LEU A 197 3.68 7.20 -14.75
N HIS A 198 4.98 6.96 -14.61
CA HIS A 198 5.66 5.80 -15.19
C HIS A 198 6.09 4.80 -14.11
N PHE A 199 5.54 3.59 -14.15
CA PHE A 199 5.99 2.48 -13.31
C PHE A 199 7.10 1.74 -14.04
N CYS A 200 8.36 1.95 -13.65
CA CYS A 200 9.54 1.34 -14.27
C CYS A 200 10.07 0.18 -13.43
N ASN A 201 10.85 -0.71 -14.06
CA ASN A 201 11.35 -1.94 -13.43
C ASN A 201 10.23 -2.81 -12.81
N LEU A 202 9.01 -2.76 -13.36
CA LEU A 202 7.88 -3.50 -12.80
C LEU A 202 7.76 -4.89 -13.44
N ASP A 203 8.13 -5.92 -12.69
CA ASP A 203 7.91 -7.32 -13.09
C ASP A 203 6.62 -7.87 -12.45
N THR A 204 5.53 -8.00 -13.21
CA THR A 204 4.28 -8.56 -12.69
C THR A 204 4.25 -10.08 -12.58
N GLN A 205 5.25 -10.78 -13.14
CA GLN A 205 5.31 -12.26 -13.15
C GLN A 205 6.19 -12.83 -12.06
N ASN A 206 7.28 -12.15 -11.68
CA ASN A 206 8.20 -12.65 -10.66
C ASN A 206 8.16 -11.83 -9.36
N SER A 207 7.82 -10.54 -9.43
CA SER A 207 7.75 -9.68 -8.25
C SER A 207 6.50 -9.96 -7.41
N LYS A 208 6.66 -10.04 -6.09
CA LYS A 208 5.56 -10.16 -5.11
C LYS A 208 4.66 -8.93 -5.15
N SER A 209 5.26 -7.73 -5.12
CA SER A 209 4.52 -6.46 -5.21
C SER A 209 3.88 -6.28 -6.58
N GLY A 210 4.58 -6.62 -7.67
CA GLY A 210 4.05 -6.56 -9.04
C GLY A 210 2.81 -7.44 -9.25
N LYS A 211 2.84 -8.71 -8.81
CA LYS A 211 1.66 -9.60 -8.84
C LYS A 211 0.47 -9.03 -8.10
N LYS A 212 0.71 -8.46 -6.92
CA LYS A 212 -0.35 -7.86 -6.09
C LYS A 212 -0.93 -6.61 -6.72
N LEU A 213 -0.10 -5.81 -7.38
CA LEU A 213 -0.55 -4.65 -8.14
C LEU A 213 -1.43 -5.07 -9.32
N LEU A 214 -1.03 -6.09 -10.09
CA LEU A 214 -1.83 -6.64 -11.19
C LEU A 214 -3.18 -7.19 -10.71
N ASN A 215 -3.21 -7.87 -9.56
CA ASN A 215 -4.47 -8.35 -8.98
C ASN A 215 -5.39 -7.21 -8.54
N ALA A 216 -4.82 -6.08 -8.10
CA ALA A 216 -5.60 -4.91 -7.70
C ALA A 216 -6.09 -4.09 -8.90
N ILE A 217 -5.31 -4.04 -9.99
CA ILE A 217 -5.65 -3.34 -11.23
C ILE A 217 -5.43 -4.31 -12.41
N PRO A 218 -6.39 -5.22 -12.68
CA PRO A 218 -6.26 -6.20 -13.77
C PRO A 218 -6.18 -5.55 -15.15
N THR A 219 -6.75 -4.35 -15.28
CA THR A 219 -6.80 -3.58 -16.53
C THR A 219 -5.52 -2.80 -16.83
N MET A 220 -4.47 -2.94 -16.01
CA MET A 220 -3.25 -2.12 -16.13
C MET A 220 -2.51 -2.28 -17.47
N TYR A 221 -2.67 -3.42 -18.14
CA TYR A 221 -2.06 -3.70 -19.45
C TYR A 221 -3.00 -3.43 -20.63
N ASN A 222 -4.24 -3.00 -20.37
CA ASN A 222 -5.15 -2.67 -21.45
C ASN A 222 -4.70 -1.36 -22.11
N PRO A 223 -4.65 -1.29 -23.45
CA PRO A 223 -4.22 -0.08 -24.15
C PRO A 223 -5.12 1.13 -23.88
N ASP A 224 -6.40 0.89 -23.56
CA ASP A 224 -7.37 1.94 -23.23
C ASP A 224 -7.23 2.48 -21.79
N PHE A 225 -6.44 1.81 -20.95
CA PHE A 225 -6.27 2.21 -19.56
C PHE A 225 -5.07 3.17 -19.44
N PRO A 226 -5.26 4.40 -18.93
CA PRO A 226 -4.21 5.43 -18.94
C PRO A 226 -3.20 5.21 -17.80
N MET A 227 -2.37 4.18 -17.94
CA MET A 227 -1.31 3.82 -17.00
C MET A 227 -0.06 3.38 -17.76
N ASN A 228 1.06 4.06 -17.53
CA ASN A 228 2.33 3.72 -18.17
C ASN A 228 3.11 2.71 -17.33
N VAL A 229 3.18 1.47 -17.82
CA VAL A 229 3.86 0.35 -17.15
C VAL A 229 5.00 -0.15 -18.02
N HIS A 230 6.21 -0.17 -17.45
CA HIS A 230 7.44 -0.51 -18.15
C HIS A 230 8.22 -1.59 -17.38
N LYS A 231 8.65 -2.62 -18.09
CA LYS A 231 9.59 -3.62 -17.55
C LYS A 231 11.03 -3.09 -17.53
N GLU A 232 11.33 -2.18 -18.44
CA GLU A 232 12.64 -1.55 -18.64
C GLU A 232 12.99 -0.57 -17.52
N SER A 233 14.27 -0.20 -17.46
CA SER A 233 14.76 0.80 -16.53
C SER A 233 14.42 2.20 -17.02
N TYR A 234 14.14 3.11 -16.09
CA TYR A 234 13.91 4.52 -16.38
C TYR A 234 15.12 5.21 -17.04
N THR A 235 16.33 4.65 -16.91
CA THR A 235 17.54 5.12 -17.60
C THR A 235 17.51 4.86 -19.10
N ASP A 236 16.74 3.86 -19.53
CA ASP A 236 16.68 3.43 -20.92
C ASP A 236 15.55 4.16 -21.66
N ILE A 237 14.53 4.60 -20.91
CA ILE A 237 13.34 5.28 -21.41
C ILE A 237 13.53 6.81 -21.47
N PHE A 238 14.32 7.38 -20.55
CA PHE A 238 14.43 8.83 -20.36
C PHE A 238 15.88 9.33 -20.37
N ASP A 239 16.04 10.59 -20.78
CA ASP A 239 17.33 11.28 -20.75
C ASP A 239 17.88 11.37 -19.33
N LYS A 240 19.07 10.80 -19.12
CA LYS A 240 19.74 10.75 -17.81
C LYS A 240 19.89 12.14 -17.15
N GLU A 241 20.08 13.17 -17.96
CA GLU A 241 20.30 14.55 -17.49
C GLU A 241 19.07 15.13 -16.78
N LYS A 242 17.86 14.75 -17.21
CA LYS A 242 16.59 15.21 -16.63
C LYS A 242 16.19 14.43 -15.38
N LEU A 243 16.81 13.27 -15.13
CA LEU A 243 16.43 12.39 -14.02
C LEU A 243 16.95 12.92 -12.67
N VAL A 244 16.03 13.06 -11.71
CA VAL A 244 16.33 13.42 -10.31
C VAL A 244 15.78 12.36 -9.37
N TYR A 245 16.65 11.62 -8.71
CA TYR A 245 16.26 10.57 -7.78
C TYR A 245 15.96 11.15 -6.39
N LEU A 246 14.71 11.01 -5.94
CA LEU A 246 14.28 11.44 -4.61
C LEU A 246 14.59 10.37 -3.57
N THR A 247 15.45 10.68 -2.61
CA THR A 247 15.85 9.76 -1.54
C THR A 247 16.06 10.48 -0.22
N PRO A 248 15.55 9.96 0.92
CA PRO A 248 15.69 10.63 2.21
C PRO A 248 17.14 10.65 2.74
N HIS A 249 18.03 9.80 2.19
CA HIS A 249 19.39 9.63 2.69
C HIS A 249 20.44 10.52 2.00
N CYS A 250 20.07 11.29 0.98
CA CYS A 250 21.04 12.21 0.36
C CYS A 250 21.21 13.49 1.19
N LYS A 251 22.33 14.18 0.98
CA LYS A 251 22.63 15.44 1.65
C LYS A 251 21.92 16.63 1.01
N ASN A 252 21.78 16.60 -0.32
CA ASN A 252 21.25 17.71 -1.11
C ASN A 252 19.73 17.81 -0.93
N GLU A 253 19.23 19.02 -0.68
CA GLU A 253 17.80 19.30 -0.54
C GLU A 253 17.22 19.82 -1.85
N LEU A 254 15.99 19.40 -2.17
CA LEU A 254 15.21 19.95 -3.25
C LEU A 254 14.60 21.27 -2.77
N ILE A 255 15.31 22.37 -2.94
CA ILE A 255 14.84 23.71 -2.53
C ILE A 255 13.89 24.26 -3.61
N GLU A 256 14.33 24.20 -4.86
CA GLU A 256 13.60 24.68 -6.02
C GLU A 256 13.05 23.50 -6.82
N TYR A 257 11.76 23.57 -7.15
CA TYR A 257 11.09 22.58 -7.98
C TYR A 257 11.23 22.96 -9.46
N ASN A 258 11.70 22.02 -10.28
CA ASN A 258 11.86 22.20 -11.71
C ASN A 258 10.80 21.39 -12.46
N HIS A 259 10.05 22.05 -13.33
CA HIS A 259 8.99 21.44 -14.13
C HIS A 259 9.52 20.62 -15.32
N ASP A 260 10.77 20.86 -15.73
CA ASP A 260 11.42 20.13 -16.83
C ASP A 260 12.13 18.85 -16.36
N ASP A 261 12.36 18.71 -15.06
CA ASP A 261 12.99 17.54 -14.46
C ASP A 261 12.00 16.37 -14.35
N ILE A 262 12.54 15.16 -14.43
CA ILE A 262 11.80 13.92 -14.23
C ILE A 262 12.22 13.35 -12.87
N TYR A 263 11.33 13.49 -11.90
CA TYR A 263 11.58 12.99 -10.56
C TYR A 263 11.35 11.48 -10.47
N ILE A 264 12.16 10.79 -9.68
CA ILE A 264 12.06 9.34 -9.44
C ILE A 264 11.76 9.11 -7.96
N VAL A 265 10.72 8.33 -7.67
CA VAL A 265 10.36 7.86 -6.33
C VAL A 265 10.56 6.34 -6.26
N GLY A 266 11.32 5.87 -5.27
CA GLY A 266 11.52 4.43 -5.05
C GLY A 266 10.27 3.76 -4.47
N ALA A 267 9.78 2.70 -5.11
CA ALA A 267 8.68 1.90 -4.60
C ALA A 267 9.14 0.88 -3.56
N MET A 268 9.48 1.38 -2.37
CA MET A 268 9.98 0.57 -1.26
C MET A 268 9.24 0.89 0.04
N VAL A 269 8.98 -0.14 0.85
CA VAL A 269 8.44 0.00 2.21
C VAL A 269 9.44 -0.58 3.20
N ASP A 270 10.09 0.30 3.95
CA ASP A 270 11.29 0.09 4.76
C ASP A 270 10.98 0.09 6.26
N LYS A 271 9.95 -0.67 6.70
CA LYS A 271 9.54 -0.67 8.11
C LYS A 271 10.50 -1.46 9.00
N ALA A 272 11.06 -2.55 8.48
CA ALA A 272 11.97 -3.41 9.23
C ALA A 272 13.43 -2.95 9.12
N HIS A 273 13.88 -2.56 7.92
CA HIS A 273 15.25 -2.19 7.61
C HIS A 273 15.28 -0.90 6.78
N ASN A 274 15.91 0.15 7.31
CA ASN A 274 16.00 1.46 6.67
C ASN A 274 17.39 1.65 6.03
N ASP A 275 17.74 0.72 5.14
CA ASP A 275 19.03 0.73 4.45
C ASP A 275 18.99 1.74 3.28
N PRO A 276 20.09 2.46 3.00
CA PRO A 276 20.14 3.51 1.98
C PRO A 276 20.23 2.96 0.54
N LEU A 277 19.36 2.01 0.19
CA LEU A 277 19.34 1.27 -1.09
C LEU A 277 19.10 2.20 -2.29
N SER A 278 18.17 3.14 -2.16
CA SER A 278 17.86 4.11 -3.21
C SER A 278 19.02 5.08 -3.48
N LEU A 279 19.69 5.54 -2.43
CA LEU A 279 20.88 6.36 -2.54
C LEU A 279 22.04 5.61 -3.22
N ALA A 280 22.28 4.35 -2.83
CA ALA A 280 23.32 3.52 -3.43
C ALA A 280 23.05 3.26 -4.92
N LYS A 281 21.79 2.96 -5.28
CA LYS A 281 21.38 2.75 -6.68
C LYS A 281 21.58 4.02 -7.51
N ALA A 282 21.10 5.17 -7.04
CA ALA A 282 21.22 6.44 -7.74
C ALA A 282 22.68 6.89 -7.92
N LYS A 283 23.54 6.68 -6.91
CA LYS A 283 24.99 6.92 -7.01
C LYS A 283 25.66 6.05 -8.05
N ARG A 284 25.35 4.73 -8.06
CA ARG A 284 25.91 3.79 -9.04
C ARG A 284 25.55 4.17 -10.48
N LEU A 285 24.33 4.68 -10.68
CA LEU A 285 23.87 5.16 -11.97
C LEU A 285 24.36 6.58 -12.29
N GLY A 286 24.96 7.29 -11.34
CA GLY A 286 25.43 8.67 -11.53
C GLY A 286 24.29 9.66 -11.82
N LEU A 287 23.18 9.53 -11.10
CA LEU A 287 22.00 10.40 -11.25
C LEU A 287 22.06 11.60 -10.29
N ARG A 288 21.38 12.69 -10.65
CA ARG A 288 21.11 13.76 -9.68
C ARG A 288 20.21 13.21 -8.58
N MET A 289 20.47 13.63 -7.35
CA MET A 289 19.74 13.16 -6.16
C MET A 289 19.34 14.33 -5.29
N ALA A 290 18.14 14.27 -4.72
CA ALA A 290 17.66 15.26 -3.76
C ALA A 290 16.74 14.64 -2.70
N LYS A 291 16.70 15.24 -1.50
CA LYS A 291 15.74 14.92 -0.44
C LYS A 291 14.76 16.06 -0.32
N LEU A 292 13.55 15.79 0.17
CA LEU A 292 12.59 16.84 0.47
C LEU A 292 13.14 17.76 1.59
N PRO A 293 12.87 19.07 1.55
CA PRO A 293 13.36 20.03 2.53
C PRO A 293 12.56 20.00 3.85
N LEU A 294 12.30 18.81 4.39
CA LEU A 294 11.42 18.61 5.56
C LEU A 294 11.88 19.44 6.77
N ASP A 295 13.19 19.50 7.01
CA ASP A 295 13.77 20.16 8.17
C ASP A 295 13.67 21.69 8.14
N LYS A 296 13.39 22.27 6.97
CA LYS A 296 13.23 23.72 6.80
C LYS A 296 11.80 24.19 7.07
N PHE A 297 10.82 23.34 6.76
CA PHE A 297 9.41 23.70 6.78
C PHE A 297 8.61 23.01 7.90
N LEU A 298 9.16 21.96 8.51
CA LEU A 298 8.46 21.16 9.50
C LEU A 298 9.31 20.91 10.74
N ASP A 299 8.75 21.23 11.91
CA ASP A 299 9.32 20.85 13.19
C ASP A 299 9.09 19.35 13.43
N TRP A 300 10.14 18.59 13.19
CA TRP A 300 10.08 17.14 13.26
C TRP A 300 10.08 16.65 14.71
N GLY A 301 9.02 15.95 15.11
CA GLY A 301 8.89 15.37 16.45
C GLY A 301 9.42 13.93 16.50
N ILE A 302 8.58 12.97 16.09
CA ILE A 302 8.81 11.53 16.30
C ILE A 302 8.77 10.75 15.00
N GLY A 303 9.70 9.80 14.87
CA GLY A 303 9.75 8.81 13.80
C GLY A 303 10.71 9.17 12.67
N GLY A 304 10.88 8.24 11.73
CA GLY A 304 11.79 8.43 10.59
C GLY A 304 11.25 9.40 9.53
N LYS A 305 12.18 10.14 8.91
CA LYS A 305 11.95 11.09 7.80
C LYS A 305 11.73 10.42 6.44
N SER A 306 11.73 9.08 6.38
CA SER A 306 11.21 8.32 5.23
C SER A 306 9.69 8.45 5.17
N LEU A 307 9.18 8.99 4.06
CA LEU A 307 7.75 9.09 3.76
C LEU A 307 7.29 7.90 2.91
N THR A 308 6.01 7.58 2.96
CA THR A 308 5.46 6.50 2.14
C THR A 308 5.33 6.93 0.68
N ILE A 309 5.23 5.97 -0.24
CA ILE A 309 5.16 6.24 -1.68
C ILE A 309 3.97 7.15 -2.00
N ASN A 310 2.79 6.85 -1.43
CA ASN A 310 1.60 7.66 -1.64
C ASN A 310 1.76 9.11 -1.12
N GLN A 311 2.45 9.30 0.02
CA GLN A 311 2.72 10.63 0.56
C GLN A 311 3.67 11.41 -0.34
N MET A 312 4.70 10.75 -0.88
CA MET A 312 5.60 11.37 -1.84
C MET A 312 4.84 11.83 -3.08
N ILE A 313 3.92 11.01 -3.62
CA ILE A 313 3.12 11.39 -4.79
C ILE A 313 2.18 12.56 -4.47
N GLU A 314 1.50 12.54 -3.32
CA GLU A 314 0.66 13.66 -2.85
C GLU A 314 1.46 14.97 -2.74
N ILE A 315 2.63 14.94 -2.10
CA ILE A 315 3.52 16.10 -1.99
C ILE A 315 3.94 16.60 -3.37
N MET A 316 4.37 15.70 -4.25
CA MET A 316 4.82 16.10 -5.58
C MET A 316 3.68 16.70 -6.42
N LEU A 317 2.44 16.21 -6.26
CA LEU A 317 1.27 16.73 -6.97
C LEU A 317 0.96 18.16 -6.56
N ASP A 318 0.95 18.42 -5.26
CA ASP A 318 0.72 19.76 -4.73
C ASP A 318 1.89 20.69 -5.04
N MET A 319 3.13 20.21 -4.99
CA MET A 319 4.31 20.99 -5.39
C MET A 319 4.22 21.43 -6.85
N ARG A 320 3.80 20.53 -7.76
CA ARG A 320 3.60 20.89 -9.16
C ARG A 320 2.49 21.92 -9.35
N ALA A 321 1.40 21.79 -8.60
CA ALA A 321 0.25 22.68 -8.76
C ALA A 321 0.45 24.07 -8.13
N THR A 322 1.17 24.16 -7.01
CA THR A 322 1.25 25.37 -6.19
C THR A 322 2.65 25.97 -6.11
N ASN A 323 3.69 25.17 -6.37
CA ASN A 323 5.10 25.49 -6.13
C ASN A 323 5.39 26.00 -4.70
N ASP A 324 4.58 25.58 -3.71
CA ASP A 324 4.74 25.95 -2.31
C ASP A 324 4.92 24.72 -1.41
N TRP A 325 6.07 24.64 -0.75
CA TRP A 325 6.40 23.59 0.20
C TRP A 325 5.47 23.57 1.41
N ASN A 326 4.92 24.71 1.84
CA ASN A 326 4.02 24.76 2.98
C ASN A 326 2.68 24.08 2.69
N GLU A 327 2.16 24.22 1.47
CA GLU A 327 0.97 23.52 1.02
C GLU A 327 1.26 22.03 0.83
N ALA A 328 2.29 21.70 0.08
CA ALA A 328 2.59 20.30 -0.26
C ALA A 328 2.93 19.44 0.97
N LEU A 329 3.65 19.99 1.95
CA LEU A 329 4.06 19.25 3.14
C LEU A 329 2.92 19.02 4.16
N LYS A 330 1.70 19.54 3.92
CA LYS A 330 0.51 19.21 4.73
C LYS A 330 0.14 17.73 4.71
N HIS A 331 0.55 17.00 3.66
CA HIS A 331 0.35 15.55 3.53
C HIS A 331 1.24 14.74 4.49
N VAL A 332 2.22 15.37 5.14
CA VAL A 332 3.02 14.72 6.18
C VAL A 332 2.13 14.49 7.43
N PRO A 333 2.06 13.26 7.97
CA PRO A 333 1.21 12.97 9.11
C PRO A 333 1.56 13.83 10.34
N ARG A 334 0.58 14.56 10.86
CA ARG A 334 0.74 15.44 12.04
C ARG A 334 1.35 14.76 13.26
N ARG A 335 1.15 13.44 13.43
CA ARG A 335 1.77 12.65 14.52
C ARG A 335 3.30 12.60 14.47
N LYS A 336 3.91 12.89 13.31
CA LYS A 336 5.36 12.95 13.14
C LYS A 336 5.91 14.34 13.48
N LEU A 337 5.04 15.35 13.52
CA LEU A 337 5.40 16.73 13.80
C LEU A 337 5.35 16.99 15.31
N PHE A 338 6.12 17.95 15.77
CA PHE A 338 6.03 18.44 17.12
C PHE A 338 4.71 19.22 17.30
N ASN A 339 3.88 18.81 18.27
CA ASN A 339 2.70 19.56 18.68
C ASN A 339 2.90 19.98 20.14
N GLU A 340 3.10 21.26 20.40
CA GLU A 340 3.21 21.80 21.77
C GLU A 340 1.97 21.44 22.63
N SER A 341 0.79 21.36 22.02
CA SER A 341 -0.48 21.10 22.69
C SER A 341 -0.62 19.68 23.28
N LEU A 342 0.08 18.67 22.73
CA LEU A 342 0.05 17.30 23.26
C LEU A 342 0.94 17.13 24.51
N ASN A 343 1.92 18.01 24.69
CA ASN A 343 2.86 17.94 25.81
C ASN A 343 2.34 18.60 27.10
N GLN A 344 1.31 19.46 27.03
CA GLN A 344 0.63 19.95 28.24
C GLN A 344 -0.21 18.84 28.90
N THR A 345 -0.87 17.98 28.12
CA THR A 345 -1.68 16.88 28.66
C THR A 345 -0.88 15.78 29.36
N HIS A 346 0.40 15.60 29.00
CA HIS A 346 1.28 14.62 29.67
C HIS A 346 1.91 15.13 30.97
N LYS A 347 1.98 16.46 31.20
CA LYS A 347 2.48 17.02 32.46
C LYS A 347 1.44 17.04 33.59
N ILE A 348 0.15 16.84 33.30
CA ILE A 348 -0.94 16.92 34.30
C ILE A 348 -1.22 15.56 34.99
N LYS A 349 -0.61 14.45 34.54
CA LYS A 349 -0.82 13.11 35.13
C LYS A 349 0.32 12.61 36.03
N ILE A 350 0.93 13.44 36.88
CA ILE A 350 1.70 12.97 38.05
C ILE A 350 1.53 13.94 39.23
N LYS A 351 0.32 14.02 39.78
CA LYS A 351 0.11 14.28 41.21
C LYS A 351 -1.12 13.49 41.65
N GLN A 352 -0.92 12.22 41.99
CA GLN A 352 -1.93 11.51 42.79
C GLN A 352 -1.94 12.16 44.17
N PRO A 353 -3.08 12.64 44.71
CA PRO A 353 -3.16 12.98 46.11
C PRO A 353 -3.16 11.68 46.91
N LEU A 354 -2.16 11.50 47.78
CA LEU A 354 -2.16 10.46 48.80
C LEU A 354 -3.32 10.73 49.77
N TYR A 355 -4.41 9.99 49.64
CA TYR A 355 -5.47 9.95 50.65
C TYR A 355 -5.25 8.72 51.53
N GLN A 356 -4.90 8.95 52.80
CA GLN A 356 -4.85 7.89 53.82
C GLN A 356 -6.28 7.61 54.29
N THR A 357 -6.78 6.40 54.07
CA THR A 357 -8.03 5.93 54.71
C THR A 357 -7.71 5.14 55.97
N PRO A 358 -8.37 5.39 57.11
CA PRO A 358 -8.24 4.57 58.30
C PRO A 358 -9.02 3.26 58.15
N LYS A 359 -8.33 2.13 58.35
CA LYS A 359 -8.86 0.79 58.70
C LYS A 359 -9.59 0.00 57.60
N GLY A 360 -8.87 -0.98 57.04
CA GLY A 360 -9.27 -2.40 57.00
C GLY A 360 -10.43 -2.87 56.13
N ARG A 361 -10.15 -3.26 54.87
CA ARG A 361 -10.49 -4.56 54.22
C ARG A 361 -10.16 -4.48 52.73
N VAL A 362 -9.28 -5.37 52.26
CA VAL A 362 -8.95 -5.52 50.84
C VAL A 362 -10.03 -6.39 50.19
N VAL A 363 -10.76 -5.83 49.23
CA VAL A 363 -11.55 -6.60 48.25
C VAL A 363 -11.10 -6.14 46.87
N ILE A 364 -10.36 -7.00 46.17
CA ILE A 364 -9.98 -6.79 44.77
C ILE A 364 -11.24 -7.07 43.93
N LYS A 365 -11.83 -6.03 43.33
CA LYS A 365 -12.80 -6.19 42.24
C LYS A 365 -12.13 -5.83 40.92
N ASP A 366 -11.87 -6.87 40.13
CA ASP A 366 -11.46 -6.77 38.73
C ASP A 366 -12.58 -6.15 37.89
N HIS A 367 -12.39 -4.91 37.45
CA HIS A 367 -13.16 -4.33 36.36
C HIS A 367 -12.23 -3.62 35.37
N CYS A 368 -11.65 -4.41 34.48
CA CYS A 368 -11.13 -3.91 33.20
C CYS A 368 -12.28 -3.90 32.18
N LYS A 369 -12.97 -2.75 32.06
CA LYS A 369 -13.84 -2.44 30.91
C LYS A 369 -13.35 -1.15 30.26
N PHE A 370 -12.41 -1.28 29.33
CA PHE A 370 -12.17 -0.23 28.33
C PHE A 370 -13.17 -0.39 27.18
N ARG A 371 -14.23 0.43 27.19
CA ARG A 371 -15.10 0.67 26.02
C ARG A 371 -14.45 1.76 25.18
N TYR A 372 -14.08 1.44 23.95
CA TYR A 372 -13.83 2.43 22.91
C TYR A 372 -15.18 3.02 22.47
N HIS A 373 -15.38 4.32 22.67
CA HIS A 373 -16.45 5.08 22.02
C HIS A 373 -15.89 5.66 20.71
N CYS A 374 -16.38 5.14 19.60
CA CYS A 374 -16.24 5.74 18.28
C CYS A 374 -17.36 6.78 18.15
N GLY A 375 -17.01 8.06 18.30
CA GLY A 375 -17.95 9.18 18.19
C GLY A 375 -17.99 9.70 16.76
N SER A 376 -19.13 9.46 16.11
CA SER A 376 -19.61 10.13 14.91
C SER A 376 -19.76 11.63 15.14
N LEU A 377 -19.14 12.45 14.26
CA LEU A 377 -19.39 13.88 14.19
C LEU A 377 -20.83 14.13 13.71
N TRP A 378 -21.65 14.68 14.59
CA TRP A 378 -22.83 15.46 14.25
C TRP A 378 -22.42 16.93 14.08
N ARG A 379 -22.85 17.55 12.98
CA ARG A 379 -22.78 19.00 12.76
C ARG A 379 -24.23 19.51 12.66
N MET A 380 -24.82 19.88 13.81
CA MET A 380 -25.93 20.83 13.86
C MET A 380 -25.37 22.17 14.32
N LYS A 381 -25.55 23.21 13.51
CA LYS A 381 -25.44 24.60 13.97
C LYS A 381 -26.88 25.10 14.18
N GLN A 382 -27.15 25.59 15.38
CA GLN A 382 -28.36 26.32 15.74
C GLN A 382 -28.47 27.61 14.94
N ILE A 383 -29.69 27.88 14.49
CA ILE A 383 -30.21 29.18 14.07
C ILE A 383 -31.30 29.52 15.09
N GLU A 384 -31.11 30.61 15.82
CA GLU A 384 -32.05 31.36 16.67
C GLU A 384 -31.38 32.75 16.77
N GLN A 385 -32.00 33.90 16.54
CA GLN A 385 -33.38 34.34 16.73
C GLN A 385 -33.69 35.45 15.70
N GLU A 386 -34.90 35.48 15.16
CA GLU A 386 -35.60 36.72 14.82
C GLU A 386 -37.10 36.41 14.64
N SER A 387 -37.95 37.28 15.19
CA SER A 387 -39.43 37.35 15.10
C SER A 387 -40.26 36.32 15.88
N CYS A 388 -40.83 36.74 17.02
CA CYS A 388 -42.28 36.97 17.15
C CYS A 388 -42.66 37.45 18.58
N SER A 389 -43.48 38.50 18.64
CA SER A 389 -44.13 39.18 19.79
C SER A 389 -43.44 40.45 20.30
#